data_AF-A0A1J8QD05-F1
#
_entry.id   AF-A0A1J8QD05-F1
#
_cell.length_a   1.000
_cell.length_b   1.000
_cell.length_c   1.000
_cell.angle_alpha   90.00
_cell.angle_beta   90.00
_cell.angle_gamma   90.00
#
_symmetry.space_group_name_H-M   'P 1'
#
loop_
_entity.id
_entity.type
_entity.pdbx_description
1 polymer ?
#
loop_
_entity_poly.entity_id
_entity_poly.type
_entity_poly.pdbx_seq_one_letter_code
_entity_poly.pdbx_strand_id
1 'polypeptide(L)'
;MHLNTLSPVKKILWDSKVDKGNVHGIILEPNKSINPDEVIAYGAAFQTAILSSDTSEGTQDLLLFDVPPLLLSIEIAGGVITPLIKRNTTVLTK
;
A
#
# COMPACT_ATOMS: atom_id res chain seq x y z
N MET A 1 -10.37 17.12 14.88
CA MET A 1 -9.41 16.29 14.13
C MET A 1 -8.15 16.15 14.97
N HIS A 2 -7.86 14.95 15.48
CA HIS A 2 -6.73 14.73 16.39
C HIS A 2 -5.42 14.95 15.60
N LEU A 3 -4.53 15.85 16.04
CA LEU A 3 -3.28 16.17 15.30
C LEU A 3 -2.43 14.92 14.98
N ASN A 4 -2.61 13.83 15.74
CA ASN A 4 -1.89 12.57 15.60
C ASN A 4 -2.13 11.87 14.25
N THR A 5 -3.22 12.17 13.53
CA THR A 5 -3.51 11.56 12.22
C THR A 5 -2.74 12.21 11.07
N LEU A 6 -2.20 13.42 11.26
CA LEU A 6 -1.44 14.12 10.22
C LEU A 6 0.01 13.63 10.13
N SER A 7 0.56 13.07 11.21
CA SER A 7 1.94 12.56 11.21
C SER A 7 2.15 11.41 10.22
N PRO A 8 1.27 10.39 10.17
CA PRO A 8 1.34 9.36 9.13
C PRO A 8 1.20 9.91 7.70
N VAL A 9 0.33 10.89 7.49
CA VAL A 9 0.11 11.51 6.16
C VAL A 9 1.34 12.29 5.69
N LYS A 10 2.03 13.00 6.59
CA LYS A 10 3.30 13.66 6.23
C LYS A 10 4.39 12.64 5.92
N LYS A 11 4.41 11.53 6.65
CA LYS A 11 5.37 10.44 6.46
C LYS A 11 5.20 9.77 5.09
N ILE A 12 3.97 9.51 4.64
CA ILE A 12 3.75 8.86 3.34
C ILE A 12 4.20 9.74 2.18
N LEU A 13 3.93 11.05 2.23
CA LEU A 13 4.40 12.00 1.19
C LEU A 13 5.93 12.02 1.09
N TRP A 14 6.61 12.02 2.24
CA TRP A 14 8.07 11.95 2.30
C TRP A 14 8.60 10.63 1.74
N ASP A 15 8.02 9.51 2.15
CA ASP A 15 8.46 8.17 1.72
C ASP A 15 8.23 7.93 0.22
N SER A 16 7.14 8.46 -0.34
CA SER A 16 6.82 8.38 -1.78
C SER A 16 7.63 9.37 -2.63
N LYS A 17 8.36 10.32 -2.03
CA LYS A 17 9.05 11.42 -2.73
C LYS A 17 8.10 12.24 -3.61
N VAL A 18 6.83 12.35 -3.20
CA VAL A 18 5.81 13.11 -3.92
C VAL A 18 5.64 14.47 -3.29
N ASP A 19 5.86 15.52 -4.08
CA ASP A 19 5.56 16.89 -3.67
C ASP A 19 4.05 17.08 -3.50
N LYS A 20 3.67 17.90 -2.51
CA LYS A 20 2.25 18.19 -2.21
C LYS A 20 1.48 18.75 -3.40
N GLY A 21 2.15 19.47 -4.30
CA GLY A 21 1.56 20.00 -5.53
C GLY A 21 1.26 18.94 -6.59
N ASN A 22 1.88 17.76 -6.50
CA ASN A 22 1.72 16.66 -7.45
C ASN A 22 0.66 15.65 -6.98
N VAL A 23 0.06 15.87 -5.80
CA VAL A 23 -1.06 15.08 -5.29
C VAL A 23 -2.31 15.49 -6.04
N HIS A 24 -2.76 14.65 -6.98
CA HIS A 24 -3.88 14.95 -7.88
C HIS A 24 -5.24 15.02 -7.17
N GLY A 25 -5.37 14.40 -6.00
CA GLY A 25 -6.58 14.46 -5.20
C GLY A 25 -6.35 13.91 -3.79
N ILE A 26 -7.02 14.52 -2.81
CA ILE A 26 -7.10 13.99 -1.44
C ILE A 26 -8.53 13.52 -1.23
N ILE A 27 -8.73 12.22 -1.16
CA ILE A 27 -10.05 11.63 -0.88
C ILE A 27 -10.26 11.66 0.64
N LEU A 28 -10.98 12.67 1.12
CA LEU A 28 -11.33 12.81 2.54
C LEU A 28 -12.71 12.23 2.87
N GLU A 29 -13.61 12.20 1.89
CA GLU A 29 -14.88 11.50 2.00
C GLU A 29 -14.82 10.21 1.18
N PRO A 30 -15.14 9.04 1.78
CA PRO A 30 -15.19 7.78 1.03
C PRO A 30 -16.21 7.91 -0.10
N ASN A 31 -15.96 7.21 -1.21
CA ASN A 31 -16.90 7.16 -2.32
C ASN A 31 -18.23 6.55 -1.81
N LYS A 32 -19.26 7.38 -1.67
CA LYS A 32 -20.57 6.99 -1.12
C LYS A 32 -21.36 6.05 -2.04
N SER A 33 -20.90 5.84 -3.28
CA SER A 33 -21.54 4.92 -4.23
C SER A 33 -21.24 3.45 -3.95
N ILE A 34 -20.30 3.14 -3.06
CA ILE A 34 -19.88 1.76 -2.75
C ILE A 34 -19.87 1.58 -1.23
N ASN A 35 -20.42 0.47 -0.77
CA ASN A 35 -20.40 0.11 0.64
C ASN A 35 -18.95 -0.14 1.10
N PRO A 36 -18.44 0.55 2.15
CA PRO A 36 -17.08 0.40 2.63
C PRO A 36 -16.74 -1.01 3.14
N ASP A 37 -17.72 -1.79 3.58
CA ASP A 37 -17.47 -3.17 4.02
C ASP A 37 -17.34 -4.12 2.82
N GLU A 38 -18.03 -3.82 1.71
CA GLU A 38 -18.02 -4.64 0.51
C GLU A 38 -16.82 -4.36 -0.38
N VAL A 39 -16.30 -3.12 -0.41
CA VAL A 39 -15.17 -2.73 -1.28
C VAL A 39 -13.92 -3.59 -1.05
N ILE A 40 -13.68 -4.00 0.21
CA ILE A 40 -12.56 -4.86 0.58
C ILE A 40 -12.76 -6.26 -0.01
N ALA A 41 -13.97 -6.82 0.10
CA ALA A 41 -14.31 -8.13 -0.45
C ALA A 41 -14.22 -8.14 -1.99
N TYR A 42 -14.72 -7.08 -2.64
CA TYR A 42 -14.59 -6.92 -4.10
C TYR A 42 -13.14 -6.88 -4.55
N GLY A 43 -12.28 -6.10 -3.88
CA GLY A 43 -10.85 -6.03 -4.18
C GLY A 43 -10.15 -7.38 -4.05
N ALA A 44 -10.46 -8.14 -2.99
CA ALA A 44 -9.90 -9.47 -2.77
C ALA A 44 -10.37 -10.50 -3.83
N ALA A 45 -11.66 -10.49 -4.18
CA ALA A 45 -12.21 -11.35 -5.23
C ALA A 45 -11.59 -11.03 -6.60
N PHE A 46 -11.41 -9.75 -6.91
CA PHE A 46 -10.78 -9.29 -8.14
C PHE A 46 -9.30 -9.72 -8.22
N GLN A 47 -8.54 -9.56 -7.14
CA GLN A 47 -7.16 -10.05 -7.07
C GLN A 47 -7.09 -11.59 -7.21
N THR A 48 -8.07 -12.32 -6.68
CA THR A 48 -8.17 -13.79 -6.82
C THR A 48 -8.46 -14.20 -8.26
N ALA A 49 -9.32 -13.47 -8.99
CA ALA A 49 -9.61 -13.73 -10.39
C ALA A 49 -8.34 -13.58 -11.27
N ILE A 50 -7.54 -12.55 -11.02
CA ILE A 50 -6.26 -12.33 -11.72
C ILE A 50 -5.29 -13.48 -11.46
N LEU A 51 -5.16 -13.93 -10.21
CA LEU A 51 -4.32 -15.08 -9.84
C LEU A 51 -4.82 -16.40 -10.46
N SER A 52 -6.13 -16.50 -10.71
CA SER A 52 -6.76 -17.68 -11.33
C SER A 52 -6.67 -17.67 -12.86
N SER A 53 -5.96 -16.70 -13.46
CA SER A 53 -5.81 -16.52 -14.92
C SER A 53 -7.13 -16.30 -15.66
N ASP A 54 -8.14 -15.70 -14.99
CA ASP A 54 -9.37 -15.28 -15.64
C ASP A 54 -9.12 -14.00 -16.46
N THR A 55 -8.92 -14.16 -17.77
CA THR A 55 -8.65 -13.08 -18.74
C THR A 55 -9.93 -12.52 -19.33
N SER A 56 -10.83 -12.05 -18.47
CA SER A 56 -11.90 -11.15 -18.91
C SER A 56 -11.29 -9.82 -19.41
N GLU A 57 -12.00 -9.08 -20.28
CA GLU A 57 -11.50 -7.81 -20.85
C GLU A 57 -11.06 -6.78 -19.79
N GLY A 58 -11.58 -6.88 -18.56
CA GLY A 58 -11.26 -5.98 -17.44
C GLY A 58 -10.04 -6.36 -16.60
N THR A 59 -9.47 -7.56 -16.75
CA THR A 59 -8.38 -8.08 -15.90
C THR A 59 -7.06 -8.31 -16.64
N GLN A 60 -7.08 -8.34 -17.98
CA GLN A 60 -5.94 -8.71 -18.82
C GLN A 60 -4.72 -7.77 -18.71
N ASP A 61 -4.93 -6.48 -18.49
CA ASP A 61 -3.85 -5.46 -18.48
C ASP A 61 -3.51 -4.96 -17.06
N LEU A 62 -3.99 -5.65 -16.02
CA LEU A 62 -3.77 -5.20 -14.64
C LEU A 62 -2.52 -5.84 -14.03
N LEU A 63 -1.63 -4.98 -13.53
CA LEU A 63 -0.48 -5.38 -12.72
C LEU A 63 -0.56 -4.72 -11.34
N LEU A 64 -0.34 -5.52 -10.29
CA LEU A 64 -0.33 -5.04 -8.91
C LEU A 64 1.07 -5.16 -8.31
N PHE A 65 1.63 -4.02 -7.87
CA PHE A 65 2.88 -3.95 -7.11
C PHE A 65 2.60 -3.41 -5.72
N ASP A 66 2.87 -4.24 -4.70
CA ASP A 66 2.66 -3.88 -3.30
C ASP A 66 4.00 -3.76 -2.55
N VAL A 67 3.97 -3.15 -1.35
CA VAL A 67 5.14 -2.88 -0.51
C VAL A 67 4.88 -3.21 0.97
N PRO A 68 5.87 -3.73 1.74
CA PRO A 68 5.70 -4.00 3.15
C PRO A 68 5.68 -2.67 3.94
N PRO A 69 4.77 -2.53 4.93
CA PRO A 69 4.61 -1.28 5.67
C PRO A 69 5.74 -1.02 6.68
N LEU A 70 6.49 -2.07 7.05
CA LEU A 70 7.55 -2.03 8.04
C LEU A 70 8.86 -2.60 7.50
N LEU A 71 9.95 -2.22 8.17
CA LEU A 71 11.27 -2.82 7.98
C LEU A 71 11.26 -4.24 8.53
N LEU A 72 11.83 -5.19 7.79
CA LEU A 72 12.22 -6.50 8.34
C LEU A 72 13.68 -6.44 8.77
N SER A 73 13.98 -6.81 10.00
CA SER A 73 15.32 -6.77 10.57
C SER A 73 15.55 -7.89 11.57
N ILE A 74 16.81 -8.25 11.78
CA ILE A 74 17.23 -9.14 12.87
C ILE A 74 18.01 -8.34 13.92
N GLU A 75 17.91 -8.77 15.16
CA GLU A 75 18.74 -8.27 16.25
C GLU A 75 20.01 -9.11 16.35
N ILE A 76 21.17 -8.46 16.36
CA ILE A 76 22.47 -9.11 16.56
C ILE A 76 23.02 -8.76 17.95
N ALA A 77 24.04 -9.52 18.40
CA ALA A 77 24.65 -9.34 19.70
C ALA A 77 25.04 -7.87 19.96
N GLY A 78 24.73 -7.38 21.17
CA GLY A 78 24.89 -5.97 21.53
C GLY A 78 23.67 -5.10 21.26
N GLY A 79 22.51 -5.69 20.93
CA GLY A 79 21.24 -4.96 20.76
C GLY A 79 21.17 -4.15 19.46
N VAL A 80 21.99 -4.50 18.47
CA VAL A 80 22.04 -3.79 17.20
C VAL A 80 21.01 -4.38 16.25
N ILE A 81 20.13 -3.53 15.72
CA ILE A 81 19.13 -3.92 14.71
C ILE A 81 19.75 -3.82 13.32
N THR A 82 19.83 -4.95 12.62
CA THR A 82 20.34 -5.00 11.24
C THR A 82 19.17 -5.16 10.26
N PRO A 83 18.91 -4.16 9.39
CA PRO A 83 17.84 -4.23 8.40
C PRO A 83 18.14 -5.27 7.32
N LEU A 84 17.18 -6.16 7.06
CA LEU A 84 17.22 -7.13 5.97
C LEU A 84 16.41 -6.63 4.76
N ILE A 85 15.16 -6.22 4.99
CA ILE A 85 14.27 -5.67 3.95
C ILE A 85 13.81 -4.29 4.39
N LYS A 86 14.11 -3.26 3.60
CA LYS A 86 13.71 -1.87 3.88
C LYS A 86 12.19 -1.72 3.80
N ARG A 87 11.59 -0.84 4.62
CA ARG A 87 10.18 -0.48 4.45
C ARG A 87 9.95 0.07 3.03
N ASN A 88 8.76 -0.15 2.49
CA ASN A 88 8.35 0.33 1.16
C ASN A 88 9.13 -0.28 -0.03
N THR A 89 9.86 -1.39 0.14
CA THR A 89 10.47 -2.13 -0.99
C THR A 89 9.41 -2.98 -1.69
N THR A 90 9.32 -2.95 -3.03
CA THR A 90 8.37 -3.80 -3.76
C THR A 90 8.51 -5.28 -3.39
N VAL A 91 7.38 -5.96 -3.16
CA VAL A 91 7.28 -7.33 -2.60
C VAL A 91 7.89 -8.43 -3.51
N LEU A 92 8.44 -8.10 -4.68
CA LEU A 92 9.23 -9.00 -5.53
C LEU A 92 10.74 -8.97 -5.22
N THR A 93 11.10 -8.79 -3.95
CA THR A 93 12.51 -8.71 -3.51
C THR A 93 13.05 -10.10 -3.11
N LYS A 94 14.34 -10.34 -3.32
CA LYS A 94 15.04 -11.58 -2.92
C LYS A 94 15.41 -11.58 -1.44
#